data_AF-B4UGW1-F1
#
_entry.id   AF-B4UGW1-F1
#
_cell.length_a   1.000
_cell.length_b   1.000
_cell.length_c   1.000
_cell.angle_alpha   90.00
_cell.angle_beta   90.00
_cell.angle_gamma   90.00
#
_symmetry.space_group_name_H-M   'P 1'
#
loop_
_entity.id
_entity.type
_entity.pdbx_description
1 polymer ?
#
loop_
_entity_poly.entity_id
_entity_poly.type
_entity_poly.pdbx_seq_one_letter_code
_entity_poly.pdbx_strand_id
1 'polypeptide(L)'
;MSRPKPPGAGATGDLFARAAERAAAERVRAEPPAAERPDPERSDAGRAAAGREAEPSRPAAAERERAAVEKALPRPYTVRELTRALKSAIEPRFRDVWVAGEVANLRRQASGHVYFSLKDDDAVIGAVMWASQARRLAFAPGEGLEVLARGFVEIYPPHGKYQLVVQELEPRGAGAQALQLQQLKERLQAEGLLDPARKRPLPFLPARVGVATSPTGAALRDLLRVLHARFPGAPVLIAPCRVQGEGAAATVISAVRALCRAGVDVVVVTRGGGSQEDLWAFNDERLARAIAACPVPVVSAVGHEVDVTVADLVADVRAATPTHAAQLVVPVRDELVERVAALRARLARAQAGAVEGRRRTLRALRAELADPKHLLSRERHRLDDLAHRGEAAVRGPRRRERAALDALRGRLTRLEPRARVRALRARMESATRRLGGWQAATFRREAMRLERLGARLEPANVAKLLARGFALALRDGHLLLRSADAQVGDAVRVALAEGWLDARITGRDAGEDPLPGRSGPAGEPERPGHGGEAVDPPLRRR
;
A
#
# COMPACT_ATOMS: atom_id res chain seq x y z
N MET A 1 -21.61 13.89 4.68
CA MET A 1 -21.10 13.59 6.03
C MET A 1 -20.19 14.75 6.46
N SER A 2 -20.71 15.96 6.63
CA SER A 2 -21.67 16.40 7.65
C SER A 2 -21.09 16.30 9.06
N ARG A 3 -20.57 17.44 9.55
CA ARG A 3 -20.22 17.68 10.96
C ARG A 3 -21.50 17.76 11.82
N PRO A 4 -21.40 17.57 13.14
CA PRO A 4 -22.21 18.31 14.11
C PRO A 4 -21.40 19.38 14.84
N LYS A 5 -22.02 20.54 15.08
CA LYS A 5 -21.65 21.54 16.10
C LYS A 5 -22.53 21.28 17.36
N PRO A 6 -22.23 21.86 18.53
CA PRO A 6 -22.87 21.49 19.81
C PRO A 6 -24.21 22.22 20.06
N PRO A 7 -25.00 21.75 21.05
CA PRO A 7 -26.07 22.53 21.66
C PRO A 7 -25.51 23.51 22.73
N GLY A 8 -26.34 24.45 23.20
CA GLY A 8 -25.97 25.34 24.31
C GLY A 8 -27.18 26.04 24.96
N ALA A 9 -26.86 26.93 25.91
CA ALA A 9 -27.70 27.97 26.55
C ALA A 9 -28.80 27.54 27.56
N GLY A 10 -28.98 28.38 28.60
CA GLY A 10 -29.98 28.29 29.69
C GLY A 10 -29.32 28.09 31.08
N ALA A 11 -29.09 29.05 32.00
CA ALA A 11 -29.73 30.33 32.41
C ALA A 11 -30.68 30.21 33.63
N THR A 12 -30.15 30.52 34.82
CA THR A 12 -30.82 30.91 36.10
C THR A 12 -29.73 31.63 36.93
N GLY A 13 -29.88 32.88 37.38
CA GLY A 13 -30.78 33.33 38.47
C GLY A 13 -29.95 33.45 39.77
N ASP A 14 -29.18 34.53 39.96
CA ASP A 14 -29.59 35.80 40.59
C ASP A 14 -30.03 35.67 42.06
N LEU A 15 -29.12 35.98 43.00
CA LEU A 15 -29.41 36.15 44.42
C LEU A 15 -28.52 37.23 45.07
N PHE A 16 -29.18 38.32 45.47
CA PHE A 16 -28.82 39.29 46.52
C PHE A 16 -27.65 40.26 46.31
N ALA A 17 -27.96 41.36 45.63
CA ALA A 17 -27.45 42.68 45.99
C ALA A 17 -28.32 43.36 47.06
N ARG A 18 -27.70 43.94 48.11
CA ARG A 18 -28.17 44.98 49.05
C ARG A 18 -27.07 45.17 50.12
N ALA A 19 -26.77 46.35 50.67
CA ALA A 19 -27.42 47.66 50.52
C ALA A 19 -26.39 48.80 50.65
N ALA A 20 -26.62 49.89 49.91
CA ALA A 20 -25.97 51.17 50.13
C ALA A 20 -26.96 52.28 49.75
N GLU A 21 -27.73 52.79 50.73
CA GLU A 21 -28.49 54.03 50.58
C GLU A 21 -29.02 54.53 51.94
N ARG A 22 -28.57 55.72 52.36
CA ARG A 22 -29.39 56.72 53.05
C ARG A 22 -28.66 58.06 53.04
N ALA A 23 -29.34 59.09 52.59
CA ALA A 23 -28.80 60.43 52.43
C ALA A 23 -29.66 61.46 53.18
N ALA A 24 -29.01 62.57 53.55
CA ALA A 24 -29.63 63.85 53.90
C ALA A 24 -30.55 63.87 55.17
N ALA A 25 -30.86 65.00 55.78
CA ALA A 25 -30.44 66.40 55.59
C ALA A 25 -30.57 67.15 56.92
N GLU A 26 -29.87 68.27 57.10
CA GLU A 26 -30.52 69.54 57.50
C GLU A 26 -29.61 70.76 57.30
N ARG A 27 -30.24 71.92 57.04
CA ARG A 27 -29.63 73.24 56.85
C ARG A 27 -30.45 74.26 57.63
N VAL A 28 -29.81 75.18 58.39
CA VAL A 28 -30.35 76.53 58.64
C VAL A 28 -29.19 77.55 58.65
N ARG A 29 -29.48 78.78 58.21
CA ARG A 29 -28.56 79.94 58.10
C ARG A 29 -28.68 80.87 59.33
N ALA A 30 -27.64 81.67 59.59
CA ALA A 30 -27.77 83.09 60.00
C ALA A 30 -26.41 83.83 59.86
N GLU A 31 -26.44 85.15 59.67
CA GLU A 31 -25.28 86.06 59.48
C GLU A 31 -25.43 87.31 60.42
N PRO A 32 -24.62 88.40 60.38
CA PRO A 32 -24.08 89.13 61.57
C PRO A 32 -24.84 90.49 61.82
N PRO A 33 -24.38 91.61 62.49
CA PRO A 33 -23.00 92.08 62.77
C PRO A 33 -22.67 92.95 64.04
N ALA A 34 -21.35 93.24 64.18
CA ALA A 34 -20.71 94.51 64.60
C ALA A 34 -20.68 95.08 66.06
N ALA A 35 -19.49 95.66 66.36
CA ALA A 35 -19.15 96.75 67.31
C ALA A 35 -19.10 96.41 68.83
N GLU A 36 -18.31 97.07 69.71
CA GLU A 36 -17.65 98.40 69.66
C GLU A 36 -16.42 98.48 70.63
N ARG A 37 -15.76 99.65 70.74
CA ARG A 37 -14.64 100.02 71.67
C ARG A 37 -15.10 101.24 72.51
N PRO A 38 -14.62 101.54 73.76
CA PRO A 38 -13.24 102.05 73.98
C PRO A 38 -12.59 101.90 75.40
N ASP A 39 -11.36 102.42 75.48
CA ASP A 39 -10.50 102.84 76.62
C ASP A 39 -11.02 104.11 77.37
N PRO A 40 -10.32 104.75 78.35
CA PRO A 40 -9.35 104.31 79.40
C PRO A 40 -9.61 105.00 80.80
N GLU A 41 -8.64 104.88 81.73
CA GLU A 41 -8.14 105.86 82.76
C GLU A 41 -7.76 105.13 84.08
N ARG A 42 -6.94 105.59 85.04
CA ARG A 42 -5.73 106.43 85.26
C ARG A 42 -5.79 106.90 86.74
N SER A 43 -4.66 107.33 87.32
CA SER A 43 -4.49 108.03 88.63
C SER A 43 -4.61 107.21 89.93
N ASP A 44 -4.05 107.61 91.08
CA ASP A 44 -2.81 108.35 91.44
C ASP A 44 -2.63 108.31 92.99
N ALA A 45 -1.47 108.77 93.50
CA ALA A 45 -1.15 109.14 94.90
C ALA A 45 -1.06 108.02 95.99
N GLY A 46 -0.22 108.15 97.03
CA GLY A 46 0.86 109.13 97.29
C GLY A 46 1.30 109.20 98.77
N ARG A 47 2.47 109.83 99.04
CA ARG A 47 3.00 110.37 100.34
C ARG A 47 3.38 109.34 101.45
N ALA A 48 4.64 109.30 101.93
CA ALA A 48 5.33 110.14 102.95
C ALA A 48 5.20 109.55 104.39
N ALA A 49 6.15 109.63 105.35
CA ALA A 49 7.55 110.08 105.39
C ALA A 49 8.29 109.57 106.67
N ALA A 50 9.63 109.75 106.72
CA ALA A 50 10.51 109.92 107.89
C ALA A 50 10.82 108.77 108.91
N GLY A 51 12.12 108.55 109.18
CA GLY A 51 12.63 108.64 110.56
C GLY A 51 13.51 107.52 111.20
N ARG A 52 14.84 107.59 110.98
CA ARG A 52 15.96 107.21 111.89
C ARG A 52 16.25 105.74 112.33
N GLU A 53 17.45 105.28 111.92
CA GLU A 53 18.56 104.71 112.72
C GLU A 53 18.35 103.50 113.67
N ALA A 54 18.85 102.31 113.28
CA ALA A 54 19.99 101.59 113.92
C ALA A 54 20.16 100.14 113.36
N GLU A 55 21.40 99.64 113.34
CA GLU A 55 21.86 98.33 112.79
C GLU A 55 21.61 97.11 113.74
N PRO A 56 21.90 95.83 113.35
CA PRO A 56 21.64 95.16 112.07
C PRO A 56 21.14 93.68 112.21
N SER A 57 20.86 93.07 111.04
CA SER A 57 21.07 91.63 110.70
C SER A 57 19.95 90.57 110.91
N ARG A 58 19.42 90.10 109.76
CA ARG A 58 18.79 88.79 109.44
C ARG A 58 17.43 88.47 110.11
N PRO A 59 16.43 88.01 109.33
CA PRO A 59 16.56 86.76 108.55
C PRO A 59 16.05 86.81 107.09
N ALA A 60 16.94 86.46 106.15
CA ALA A 60 16.64 86.36 104.71
C ALA A 60 15.95 85.03 104.31
N ALA A 61 14.99 84.57 105.11
CA ALA A 61 14.34 83.26 104.93
C ALA A 61 12.88 83.34 104.45
N ALA A 62 12.12 84.39 104.82
CA ALA A 62 10.67 84.45 104.58
C ALA A 62 10.26 85.02 103.21
N GLU A 63 11.12 85.79 102.53
CA GLU A 63 10.77 86.42 101.24
C GLU A 63 10.99 85.49 100.04
N ARG A 64 11.90 84.52 100.15
CA ARG A 64 12.23 83.57 99.06
C ARG A 64 11.07 82.63 98.72
N GLU A 65 10.16 82.38 99.65
CA GLU A 65 9.05 81.44 99.47
C GLU A 65 7.85 82.09 98.74
N ARG A 66 7.67 83.41 98.84
CA ARG A 66 6.63 84.14 98.07
C ARG A 66 7.05 84.40 96.63
N ALA A 67 8.34 84.64 96.37
CA ALA A 67 8.88 84.78 95.02
C ALA A 67 8.94 83.45 94.22
N ALA A 68 8.78 82.30 94.88
CA ALA A 68 8.84 80.98 94.23
C ALA A 68 7.49 80.44 93.73
N VAL A 69 6.37 81.09 94.09
CA VAL A 69 5.01 80.64 93.73
C VAL A 69 4.44 81.40 92.52
N GLU A 70 4.99 82.56 92.15
CA GLU A 70 4.76 83.19 90.83
C GLU A 70 5.60 82.48 89.74
N LYS A 71 5.38 81.17 89.63
CA LYS A 71 6.08 80.24 88.76
C LYS A 71 5.63 80.44 87.31
N ALA A 72 6.16 81.48 86.68
CA ALA A 72 6.20 81.73 85.24
C ALA A 72 5.02 81.12 84.46
N LEU A 73 3.83 81.73 84.54
CA LEU A 73 2.77 81.46 83.58
C LEU A 73 3.35 81.72 82.17
N PRO A 74 3.41 80.71 81.28
CA PRO A 74 4.00 80.89 79.96
C PRO A 74 3.19 81.93 79.21
N ARG A 75 3.87 82.95 78.66
CA ARG A 75 3.22 84.05 77.93
C ARG A 75 2.28 83.48 76.87
N PRO A 76 0.95 83.64 77.00
CA PRO A 76 0.01 83.01 76.08
C PRO A 76 0.09 83.73 74.73
N TYR A 77 0.22 82.95 73.66
CA TYR A 77 0.02 83.47 72.31
C TYR A 77 -1.47 83.66 72.04
N THR A 78 -1.87 84.81 71.49
CA THR A 78 -3.18 84.88 70.83
C THR A 78 -3.21 83.94 69.61
N VAL A 79 -4.39 83.47 69.20
CA VAL A 79 -4.53 82.58 68.02
C VAL A 79 -3.82 83.16 66.79
N ARG A 80 -3.94 84.47 66.56
CA ARG A 80 -3.29 85.20 65.46
C ARG A 80 -1.77 85.20 65.58
N GLU A 81 -1.22 85.38 66.77
CA GLU A 81 0.23 85.34 67.00
C GLU A 81 0.77 83.93 66.86
N LEU A 82 0.05 82.91 67.36
CA LEU A 82 0.44 81.51 67.22
C LEU A 82 0.45 81.08 65.74
N THR A 83 -0.60 81.37 64.97
CA THR A 83 -0.63 81.07 63.53
C THR A 83 0.47 81.80 62.76
N ARG A 84 0.80 83.04 63.14
CA ARG A 84 1.93 83.79 62.56
C ARG A 84 3.29 83.19 62.94
N ALA A 85 3.48 82.77 64.18
CA ALA A 85 4.70 82.12 64.64
C ALA A 85 4.91 80.79 63.91
N LEU A 86 3.86 79.96 63.79
CA LEU A 86 3.88 78.72 63.02
C LEU A 86 4.19 78.98 61.54
N LYS A 87 3.55 79.98 60.91
CA LYS A 87 3.82 80.37 59.52
C LYS A 87 5.28 80.76 59.31
N SER A 88 5.81 81.65 60.15
CA SER A 88 7.22 82.09 60.11
C SER A 88 8.24 80.98 60.41
N ALA A 89 7.87 79.95 61.17
CA ALA A 89 8.76 78.83 61.49
C ALA A 89 8.74 77.72 60.42
N ILE A 90 7.58 77.43 59.84
CA ILE A 90 7.36 76.26 58.97
C ILE A 90 7.63 76.60 57.51
N GLU A 91 7.09 77.71 56.98
CA GLU A 91 7.19 78.03 55.55
C GLU A 91 8.62 78.22 55.04
N PRO A 92 9.59 78.81 55.79
CA PRO A 92 10.97 78.89 55.33
C PRO A 92 11.68 77.53 55.24
N ARG A 93 11.25 76.54 56.02
CA ARG A 93 11.86 75.20 56.07
C ARG A 93 11.38 74.28 54.95
N PHE A 94 10.18 74.52 54.43
CA PHE A 94 9.51 73.66 53.44
C PHE A 94 9.13 74.44 52.17
N ARG A 95 10.09 75.20 51.62
CA ARG A 95 9.95 75.99 50.38
C ARG A 95 10.10 75.19 49.08
N ASP A 96 10.70 74.02 49.15
CA ASP A 96 10.78 73.06 48.06
C ASP A 96 10.84 71.66 48.68
N VAL A 97 9.74 70.92 48.57
CA VAL A 97 9.56 69.60 49.15
C VAL A 97 8.93 68.66 48.15
N TRP A 98 9.36 67.40 48.20
CA TRP A 98 8.72 66.28 47.50
C TRP A 98 7.86 65.50 48.48
N VAL A 99 6.58 65.36 48.19
CA VAL A 99 5.60 64.61 48.99
C VAL A 99 5.08 63.45 48.15
N ALA A 100 5.22 62.23 48.66
CA ALA A 100 4.61 61.04 48.07
C ALA A 100 3.22 60.82 48.68
N GLY A 101 2.27 60.34 47.87
CA GLY A 101 0.96 59.92 48.37
C GLY A 101 -0.02 59.57 47.26
N GLU A 102 -1.16 59.00 47.61
CA GLU A 102 -2.27 58.72 46.71
C GLU A 102 -3.18 59.96 46.60
N VAL A 103 -3.60 60.31 45.38
CA VAL A 103 -4.54 61.39 45.11
C VAL A 103 -5.96 60.98 45.52
N ALA A 104 -6.53 61.70 46.49
CA ALA A 104 -7.91 61.54 46.95
C ALA A 104 -8.68 62.87 46.93
N ASN A 105 -10.01 62.81 46.87
CA ASN A 105 -10.93 63.95 46.85
C ASN A 105 -10.63 64.96 45.72
N LEU A 106 -10.36 64.48 44.50
CA LEU A 106 -9.95 65.34 43.39
C LEU A 106 -11.10 66.25 42.91
N ARG A 107 -10.88 67.57 42.95
CA ARG A 107 -11.84 68.58 42.51
C ARG A 107 -11.20 69.56 41.53
N ARG A 108 -11.74 69.62 40.32
CA ARG A 108 -11.37 70.58 39.28
C ARG A 108 -12.38 71.72 39.27
N GLN A 109 -11.92 72.95 39.48
CA GLN A 109 -12.79 74.13 39.50
C GLN A 109 -12.86 74.78 38.11
N ALA A 110 -13.93 75.52 37.81
CA ALA A 110 -14.12 76.19 36.52
C ALA A 110 -13.00 77.20 36.14
N SER A 111 -12.25 77.69 37.13
CA SER A 111 -11.04 78.51 36.97
C SER A 111 -9.80 77.73 36.47
N GLY A 112 -9.90 76.40 36.35
CA GLY A 112 -8.79 75.51 35.99
C GLY A 112 -7.85 75.16 37.16
N HIS A 113 -8.17 75.56 38.39
CA HIS A 113 -7.45 75.11 39.59
C HIS A 113 -7.86 73.68 39.96
N VAL A 114 -6.89 72.91 40.47
CA VAL A 114 -7.06 71.52 40.88
C VAL A 114 -6.77 71.43 42.37
N TYR A 115 -7.78 71.05 43.14
CA TYR A 115 -7.67 70.79 44.58
C TYR A 115 -7.79 69.29 44.81
N PHE A 116 -6.96 68.74 45.67
CA PHE A 116 -6.98 67.33 46.05
C PHE A 116 -6.37 67.16 47.44
N SER A 117 -6.41 65.95 47.97
CA SER A 117 -5.62 65.54 49.11
C SER A 117 -4.57 64.53 48.65
N LEU A 118 -3.38 64.59 49.26
CA LEU A 118 -2.43 63.49 49.25
C LEU A 118 -2.60 62.73 50.56
N LYS A 119 -2.81 61.41 50.47
CA LYS A 119 -2.83 60.51 51.63
C LYS A 119 -1.69 59.50 51.55
N ASP A 120 -1.19 59.09 52.70
CA ASP A 120 -0.46 57.85 52.90
C ASP A 120 -1.25 56.97 53.89
N ASP A 121 -0.62 55.95 54.48
CA ASP A 121 -1.28 55.01 55.40
C ASP A 121 -1.70 55.68 56.74
N ASP A 122 -0.98 56.71 57.19
CA ASP A 122 -1.12 57.31 58.52
C ASP A 122 -1.58 58.79 58.50
N ALA A 123 -1.43 59.49 57.38
CA ALA A 123 -1.60 60.94 57.27
C ALA A 123 -2.29 61.40 55.98
N VAL A 124 -2.87 62.60 56.03
CA VAL A 124 -3.50 63.28 54.88
C VAL A 124 -3.16 64.77 54.89
N ILE A 125 -2.68 65.29 53.76
CA ILE A 125 -2.42 66.72 53.54
C ILE A 125 -3.26 67.26 52.38
N GLY A 126 -3.85 68.45 52.54
CA GLY A 126 -4.53 69.15 51.46
C GLY A 126 -3.53 69.73 50.45
N ALA A 127 -3.81 69.58 49.16
CA ALA A 127 -2.96 70.02 48.06
C ALA A 127 -3.73 70.90 47.07
N VAL A 128 -3.05 71.92 46.54
CA VAL A 128 -3.59 72.82 45.51
C VAL A 128 -2.58 72.98 44.37
N MET A 129 -3.07 72.84 43.14
CA MET A 129 -2.31 73.13 41.93
C MET A 129 -3.01 74.23 41.11
N TRP A 130 -2.29 75.30 40.85
CA TRP A 130 -2.77 76.46 40.09
C TRP A 130 -2.93 76.14 38.60
N ALA A 131 -3.81 76.89 37.92
CA ALA A 131 -4.21 76.62 36.53
C ALA A 131 -3.07 76.78 35.50
N SER A 132 -1.99 77.46 35.85
CA SER A 132 -0.76 77.55 35.04
C SER A 132 0.05 76.25 35.07
N GLN A 133 0.15 75.61 36.23
CA GLN A 133 0.89 74.35 36.41
C GLN A 133 0.05 73.14 35.99
N ALA A 134 -1.25 73.12 36.31
CA ALA A 134 -2.16 72.05 35.89
C ALA A 134 -2.24 71.88 34.36
N ARG A 135 -2.05 72.96 33.59
CA ARG A 135 -1.97 72.94 32.12
C ARG A 135 -0.64 72.40 31.56
N ARG A 136 0.39 72.25 32.38
CA ARG A 136 1.72 71.73 31.98
C ARG A 136 1.88 70.22 32.23
N LEU A 137 0.93 69.58 32.91
CA LEU A 137 0.98 68.15 33.16
C LEU A 137 0.80 67.36 31.86
N ALA A 138 1.70 66.40 31.61
CA ALA A 138 1.62 65.47 30.49
C ALA A 138 0.54 64.38 30.68
N PHE A 139 -0.13 64.34 31.84
CA PHE A 139 -1.20 63.40 32.17
C PHE A 139 -2.30 64.12 32.96
N ALA A 140 -3.49 63.52 32.99
CA ALA A 140 -4.57 63.99 33.86
C ALA A 140 -4.45 63.29 35.24
N PRO A 141 -4.25 64.02 36.35
CA PRO A 141 -4.40 63.41 37.68
C PRO A 141 -5.84 62.93 37.85
N GLY A 142 -5.99 61.77 38.48
CA GLY A 142 -7.24 61.07 38.77
C GLY A 142 -7.25 60.54 40.20
N GLU A 143 -8.44 60.20 40.69
CA GLU A 143 -8.65 59.56 42.00
C GLU A 143 -7.88 58.23 42.08
N GLY A 144 -7.22 57.94 43.20
CA GLY A 144 -6.49 56.69 43.42
C GLY A 144 -5.09 56.61 42.80
N LEU A 145 -4.59 57.67 42.17
CA LEU A 145 -3.27 57.68 41.57
C LEU A 145 -2.17 57.98 42.60
N GLU A 146 -1.20 57.10 42.77
CA GLU A 146 0.01 57.37 43.55
C GLU A 146 0.91 58.38 42.79
N VAL A 147 1.37 59.42 43.48
CA VAL A 147 2.10 60.56 42.90
C VAL A 147 3.25 61.03 43.79
N LEU A 148 4.23 61.67 43.17
CA LEU A 148 5.24 62.52 43.77
C LEU A 148 4.90 63.99 43.43
N ALA A 149 4.53 64.77 44.44
CA ALA A 149 4.21 66.18 44.31
C ALA A 149 5.39 67.03 44.78
N ARG A 150 6.00 67.84 43.89
CA ARG A 150 6.97 68.86 44.28
C ARG A 150 6.27 70.20 44.50
N GLY A 151 6.54 70.86 45.62
CA GLY A 151 5.87 72.10 45.98
C GLY A 151 6.41 72.75 47.25
N PHE A 152 5.62 73.65 47.83
CA PHE A 152 5.92 74.29 49.11
C PHE A 152 4.75 74.20 50.08
N VAL A 153 5.04 74.15 51.37
CA VAL A 153 4.00 74.17 52.41
C VAL A 153 3.61 75.62 52.70
N GLU A 154 2.32 75.90 52.67
CA GLU A 154 1.73 77.18 53.05
C GLU A 154 0.71 76.99 54.18
N ILE A 155 0.70 77.88 55.18
CA ILE A 155 -0.35 77.95 56.19
C ILE A 155 -1.37 79.01 55.78
N TYR A 156 -2.60 78.58 55.49
CA TYR A 156 -3.72 79.44 55.09
C TYR A 156 -4.25 80.23 56.29
N PRO A 157 -4.02 81.57 56.38
CA PRO A 157 -4.20 82.31 57.63
C PRO A 157 -5.62 82.32 58.23
N PRO A 158 -6.73 82.35 57.44
CA PRO A 158 -8.09 82.37 57.99
C PRO A 158 -8.50 81.13 58.79
N HIS A 159 -7.85 79.99 58.57
CA HIS A 159 -8.24 78.70 59.19
C HIS A 159 -7.07 77.96 59.84
N GLY A 160 -5.85 78.48 59.79
CA GLY A 160 -4.65 77.86 60.38
C GLY A 160 -4.25 76.50 59.76
N LYS A 161 -4.91 76.09 58.67
CA LYS A 161 -4.63 74.83 57.97
C LYS A 161 -3.37 74.97 57.13
N TYR A 162 -2.47 74.01 57.24
CA TYR A 162 -1.35 73.86 56.32
C TYR A 162 -1.78 73.07 55.07
N GLN A 163 -1.24 73.44 53.92
CA GLN A 163 -1.50 72.84 52.62
C GLN A 163 -0.23 72.80 51.77
N LEU A 164 -0.15 71.86 50.83
CA LEU A 164 0.92 71.79 49.84
C LEU A 164 0.49 72.55 48.57
N VAL A 165 1.24 73.59 48.21
CA VAL A 165 1.09 74.27 46.92
C VAL A 165 1.97 73.57 45.90
N VAL A 166 1.34 72.76 45.03
CA VAL A 166 2.02 71.86 44.10
C VAL A 166 2.45 72.62 42.84
N GLN A 167 3.75 72.56 42.54
CA GLN A 167 4.36 73.14 41.36
C GLN A 167 4.51 72.11 40.23
N GLU A 168 4.94 70.90 40.59
CA GLU A 168 5.10 69.75 39.68
C GLU A 168 4.46 68.51 40.31
N LEU A 169 3.91 67.64 39.49
CA LEU A 169 3.27 66.40 39.91
C LEU A 169 3.72 65.30 38.95
N GLU A 170 4.40 64.30 39.48
CA GLU A 170 4.85 63.12 38.74
C GLU A 170 4.07 61.89 39.23
N PRO A 171 3.65 60.97 38.35
CA PRO A 171 3.05 59.72 38.79
C PRO A 171 4.13 58.83 39.42
N ARG A 172 3.84 58.31 40.62
CA ARG A 172 4.76 57.44 41.35
C ARG A 172 4.46 55.99 40.96
N GLY A 173 5.44 55.33 40.34
CA GLY A 173 5.35 53.92 39.98
C GLY A 173 4.60 53.60 38.66
N ALA A 174 4.48 52.31 38.38
CA ALA A 174 4.15 51.75 37.06
C ALA A 174 2.76 52.12 36.47
N GLY A 175 1.87 52.75 37.25
CA GLY A 175 0.48 53.02 36.86
C GLY A 175 0.33 53.90 35.62
N ALA A 176 1.17 54.94 35.45
CA ALA A 176 1.06 55.83 34.29
C ALA A 176 1.49 55.16 32.98
N GLN A 177 2.57 54.36 33.01
CA GLN A 177 3.00 53.55 31.87
C GLN A 177 1.97 52.46 31.56
N ALA A 178 1.44 51.77 32.58
CA ALA A 178 0.38 50.79 32.40
C ALA A 178 -0.88 51.39 31.74
N LEU A 179 -1.30 52.59 32.15
CA LEU A 179 -2.44 53.30 31.56
C LEU A 179 -2.18 53.71 30.10
N GLN A 180 -0.99 54.23 29.79
CA GLN A 180 -0.60 54.55 28.40
C GLN A 180 -0.56 53.30 27.50
N LEU A 181 -0.05 52.18 28.03
CA LEU A 181 -0.03 50.89 27.33
C LEU A 181 -1.44 50.36 27.06
N GLN A 182 -2.33 50.45 28.06
CA GLN A 182 -3.74 50.06 27.94
C GLN A 182 -4.44 50.87 26.83
N GLN A 183 -4.35 52.21 26.87
CA GLN A 183 -4.93 53.11 25.87
C GLN A 183 -4.35 52.91 24.46
N LEU A 184 -3.08 52.52 24.34
CA LEU A 184 -2.48 52.21 23.04
C LEU A 184 -2.96 50.85 22.50
N LYS A 185 -3.07 49.83 23.36
CA LYS A 185 -3.61 48.51 22.98
C LYS A 185 -5.06 48.63 22.50
N GLU A 186 -5.90 49.41 23.19
CA GLU A 186 -7.29 49.66 22.80
C GLU A 186 -7.39 50.35 21.42
N ARG A 187 -6.58 51.39 21.16
CA ARG A 187 -6.53 52.05 19.85
C ARG A 187 -6.08 51.11 18.73
N LEU A 188 -5.01 50.36 18.94
CA LEU A 188 -4.50 49.40 17.94
C LEU A 188 -5.47 48.23 17.72
N GLN A 189 -6.22 47.81 18.74
CA GLN A 189 -7.27 46.80 18.62
C GLN A 189 -8.44 47.33 17.78
N ALA A 190 -8.88 48.57 18.02
CA ALA A 190 -9.98 49.21 17.28
C ALA A 190 -9.65 49.41 15.78
N GLU A 191 -8.39 49.68 15.45
CA GLU A 191 -7.90 49.74 14.07
C GLU A 191 -7.65 48.34 13.44
N GLY A 192 -7.88 47.24 14.17
CA GLY A 192 -7.63 45.88 13.69
C GLY A 192 -6.15 45.49 13.63
N LEU A 193 -5.22 46.32 14.15
CA LEU A 193 -3.79 46.03 14.11
C LEU A 193 -3.37 44.84 15.00
N LEU A 194 -4.24 44.39 15.90
CA LEU A 194 -4.02 43.22 16.77
C LEU A 194 -4.77 41.96 16.31
N ASP A 195 -5.50 42.02 15.18
CA ASP A 195 -6.29 40.89 14.67
C ASP A 195 -5.39 39.68 14.28
N PRO A 196 -5.62 38.48 14.84
CA PRO A 196 -4.96 37.25 14.41
C PRO A 196 -5.06 36.97 12.90
N ALA A 197 -6.15 37.37 12.24
CA ALA A 197 -6.36 37.15 10.81
C ALA A 197 -5.37 37.94 9.93
N ARG A 198 -4.74 38.99 10.47
CA ARG A 198 -3.71 39.78 9.78
C ARG A 198 -2.32 39.12 9.83
N LYS A 199 -2.08 38.22 10.78
CA LYS A 199 -0.76 37.62 11.04
C LYS A 199 -0.37 36.62 9.96
N ARG A 200 0.83 36.76 9.41
CA ARG A 200 1.37 35.90 8.35
C ARG A 200 2.04 34.64 8.92
N PRO A 201 1.88 33.47 8.26
CA PRO A 201 2.63 32.28 8.64
C PRO A 201 4.13 32.46 8.34
N LEU A 202 4.98 31.82 9.14
CA LEU A 202 6.42 31.77 8.87
C LEU A 202 6.73 30.92 7.63
N PRO A 203 7.72 31.29 6.81
CA PRO A 203 8.21 30.43 5.74
C PRO A 203 8.81 29.14 6.34
N PHE A 204 8.48 27.99 5.77
CA PHE A 204 9.00 26.69 6.24
C PHE A 204 10.52 26.59 6.19
N LEU A 205 11.14 27.24 5.21
CA LEU A 205 12.59 27.30 5.04
C LEU A 205 12.96 28.68 4.46
N PRO A 206 13.23 29.70 5.30
CA PRO A 206 13.68 31.01 4.81
C PRO A 206 15.05 30.87 4.14
N ALA A 207 15.22 31.47 2.97
CA ALA A 207 16.50 31.59 2.28
C ALA A 207 17.37 32.69 2.91
N ARG A 208 16.76 33.71 3.52
CA ARG A 208 17.45 34.78 4.27
C ARG A 208 16.66 35.21 5.50
N VAL A 209 17.30 35.15 6.67
CA VAL A 209 16.75 35.63 7.95
C VAL A 209 17.30 37.03 8.24
N GLY A 210 16.43 38.03 8.38
CA GLY A 210 16.80 39.35 8.86
C GLY A 210 16.76 39.43 10.39
N VAL A 211 17.74 40.09 11.02
CA VAL A 211 17.78 40.29 12.48
C VAL A 211 18.01 41.76 12.80
N ALA A 212 17.05 42.39 13.46
CA ALA A 212 17.16 43.75 14.01
C ALA A 212 17.47 43.66 15.51
N THR A 213 18.72 43.98 15.88
CA THR A 213 19.18 43.93 17.28
C THR A 213 20.46 44.75 17.50
N SER A 214 20.93 44.83 18.75
CA SER A 214 22.23 45.43 19.07
C SER A 214 23.40 44.53 18.66
N PRO A 215 24.42 45.03 17.95
CA PRO A 215 25.53 44.23 17.43
C PRO A 215 26.42 43.64 18.54
N THR A 216 26.43 44.23 19.74
CA THR A 216 27.22 43.77 20.90
C THR A 216 26.42 42.91 21.89
N GLY A 217 25.10 42.77 21.70
CA GLY A 217 24.19 42.14 22.66
C GLY A 217 24.34 40.61 22.75
N ALA A 218 24.02 40.05 23.92
CA ALA A 218 23.96 38.60 24.13
C ALA A 218 22.92 37.93 23.22
N ALA A 219 21.75 38.55 23.05
CA ALA A 219 20.67 38.04 22.20
C ALA A 219 21.10 37.68 20.77
N LEU A 220 21.95 38.49 20.14
CA LEU A 220 22.49 38.20 18.82
C LEU A 220 23.34 36.91 18.85
N ARG A 221 24.22 36.77 19.85
CA ARG A 221 25.07 35.57 20.01
C ARG A 221 24.24 34.33 20.27
N ASP A 222 23.21 34.42 21.11
CA ASP A 222 22.36 33.29 21.47
C ASP A 222 21.46 32.86 20.31
N LEU A 223 20.87 33.82 19.59
CA LEU A 223 20.12 33.56 18.35
C LEU A 223 21.01 32.93 17.27
N LEU A 224 22.20 33.48 17.03
CA LEU A 224 23.15 32.92 16.05
C LEU A 224 23.64 31.52 16.45
N ARG A 225 23.89 31.26 17.74
CA ARG A 225 24.28 29.92 18.24
C ARG A 225 23.21 28.88 17.92
N VAL A 226 21.94 29.19 18.18
CA VAL A 226 20.82 28.26 17.93
C VAL A 226 20.51 28.12 16.43
N LEU A 227 20.56 29.22 15.66
CA LEU A 227 20.43 29.15 14.20
C LEU A 227 21.52 28.27 13.58
N HIS A 228 22.78 28.46 13.96
CA HIS A 228 23.90 27.68 13.42
C HIS A 228 23.84 26.21 13.85
N ALA A 229 23.42 25.91 15.08
CA ALA A 229 23.26 24.53 15.55
C ALA A 229 22.10 23.79 14.86
N ARG A 230 20.97 24.47 14.60
CA ARG A 230 19.80 23.86 13.93
C ARG A 230 19.95 23.79 12.42
N PHE A 231 20.48 24.85 11.81
CA PHE A 231 20.63 24.97 10.36
C PHE A 231 21.98 25.61 9.99
N PRO A 232 23.07 24.82 10.02
CA PRO A 232 24.38 25.25 9.55
C PRO A 232 24.31 25.83 8.12
N GLY A 233 24.77 27.07 7.96
CA GLY A 233 24.78 27.78 6.68
C GLY A 233 23.52 28.58 6.35
N ALA A 234 22.54 28.71 7.27
CA ALA A 234 21.42 29.64 7.10
C ALA A 234 21.92 31.09 6.92
N PRO A 235 21.58 31.79 5.82
CA PRO A 235 22.01 33.17 5.61
C PRO A 235 21.29 34.13 6.57
N VAL A 236 22.06 34.83 7.41
CA VAL A 236 21.55 35.82 8.37
C VAL A 236 22.05 37.22 7.98
N LEU A 237 21.13 38.15 7.81
CA LEU A 237 21.43 39.57 7.59
C LEU A 237 21.11 40.37 8.84
N ILE A 238 22.10 41.03 9.42
CA ILE A 238 21.96 41.80 10.66
C ILE A 238 21.81 43.28 10.30
N ALA A 239 20.78 43.92 10.83
CA ALA A 239 20.60 45.37 10.79
C ALA A 239 20.79 45.93 12.21
N PRO A 240 21.95 46.54 12.53
CA PRO A 240 22.24 47.06 13.86
C PRO A 240 21.25 48.16 14.29
N CYS A 241 20.66 48.02 15.47
CA CYS A 241 19.79 49.05 16.07
C CYS A 241 19.99 49.15 17.59
N ARG A 242 19.58 50.28 18.17
CA ARG A 242 19.50 50.45 19.62
C ARG A 242 18.23 49.77 20.12
N VAL A 243 18.37 48.88 21.10
CA VAL A 243 17.28 48.05 21.64
C VAL A 243 16.87 48.44 23.07
N GLN A 244 17.35 49.59 23.55
CA GLN A 244 17.05 50.16 24.86
C GLN A 244 17.38 51.66 24.88
N GLY A 245 16.78 52.40 25.81
CA GLY A 245 16.95 53.85 25.97
C GLY A 245 16.20 54.70 24.92
N GLU A 246 16.30 56.02 25.07
CA GLU A 246 15.61 56.99 24.21
C GLU A 246 16.02 56.86 22.73
N GLY A 247 15.04 57.00 21.83
CA GLY A 247 15.24 56.87 20.39
C GLY A 247 15.39 55.43 19.86
N ALA A 248 15.42 54.41 20.73
CA ALA A 248 15.55 53.01 20.33
C ALA A 248 14.51 52.60 19.27
N ALA A 249 13.22 52.89 19.50
CA ALA A 249 12.12 52.61 18.57
C ALA A 249 12.39 53.10 17.14
N ALA A 250 12.88 54.33 16.97
CA ALA A 250 13.19 54.90 15.66
C ALA A 250 14.32 54.15 14.93
N THR A 251 15.31 53.65 15.67
CA THR A 251 16.39 52.81 15.09
C THR A 251 15.89 51.41 14.73
N VAL A 252 15.03 50.79 15.54
CA VAL A 252 14.41 49.50 15.24
C VAL A 252 13.53 49.59 14.00
N ILE A 253 12.68 50.63 13.88
CA ILE A 253 11.88 50.91 12.67
C ILE A 253 12.78 51.02 11.42
N SER A 254 13.91 51.71 11.54
CA SER A 254 14.85 51.90 10.44
C SER A 254 15.54 50.60 10.04
N ALA A 255 15.91 49.76 11.00
CA ALA A 255 16.48 48.43 10.79
C ALA A 255 15.48 47.47 10.13
N VAL A 256 14.23 47.38 10.63
CA VAL A 256 13.16 46.57 10.01
C VAL A 256 12.95 46.99 8.56
N ARG A 257 12.81 48.29 8.27
CA ARG A 257 12.66 48.81 6.90
C ARG A 257 13.88 48.51 6.01
N ALA A 258 15.09 48.55 6.56
CA ALA A 258 16.31 48.20 5.82
C ALA A 258 16.35 46.70 5.45
N LEU A 259 16.02 45.81 6.39
CA LEU A 259 15.92 44.37 6.15
C LEU A 259 14.88 44.03 5.07
N CYS A 260 13.71 44.69 5.10
CA CYS A 260 12.68 44.53 4.08
C CYS A 260 13.20 44.89 2.67
N ARG A 261 13.92 46.01 2.54
CA ARG A 261 14.53 46.43 1.26
C ARG A 261 15.66 45.51 0.80
N ALA A 262 16.32 44.79 1.71
CA ALA A 262 17.37 43.83 1.39
C ALA A 262 16.84 42.45 0.95
N GLY A 263 15.52 42.24 0.95
CA GLY A 263 14.90 40.99 0.50
C GLY A 263 15.21 39.80 1.44
N VAL A 264 14.89 39.95 2.73
CA VAL A 264 14.82 38.84 3.68
C VAL A 264 13.42 38.23 3.68
N ASP A 265 13.30 36.92 3.96
CA ASP A 265 12.00 36.22 3.97
C ASP A 265 11.24 36.36 5.31
N VAL A 266 11.96 36.76 6.35
CA VAL A 266 11.47 36.88 7.73
C VAL A 266 12.37 37.87 8.48
N VAL A 267 11.78 38.69 9.36
CA VAL A 267 12.50 39.63 10.22
C VAL A 267 12.35 39.21 11.68
N VAL A 268 13.45 39.08 12.41
CA VAL A 268 13.46 38.88 13.86
C VAL A 268 13.85 40.20 14.53
N VAL A 269 12.95 40.79 15.31
CA VAL A 269 13.25 41.91 16.22
C VAL A 269 13.58 41.30 17.58
N THR A 270 14.80 41.48 18.08
CA THR A 270 15.21 40.81 19.33
C THR A 270 16.05 41.68 20.26
N ARG A 271 15.85 41.47 21.56
CA ARG A 271 16.53 42.16 22.66
C ARG A 271 17.19 41.11 23.58
N GLY A 272 18.32 41.47 24.20
CA GLY A 272 18.84 40.73 25.35
C GLY A 272 18.06 41.02 26.64
N GLY A 273 18.45 40.37 27.74
CA GLY A 273 17.92 40.71 29.06
C GLY A 273 18.28 42.14 29.51
N GLY A 274 17.50 42.65 30.45
CA GLY A 274 17.67 43.95 31.12
C GLY A 274 16.36 44.36 31.80
N SER A 275 16.20 45.63 32.19
CA SER A 275 15.04 46.06 33.00
C SER A 275 13.73 46.08 32.20
N GLN A 276 12.60 46.15 32.92
CA GLN A 276 11.28 46.45 32.32
C GLN A 276 11.26 47.83 31.67
N GLU A 277 11.96 48.82 32.24
CA GLU A 277 12.02 50.19 31.71
C GLU A 277 12.57 50.23 30.28
N ASP A 278 13.59 49.41 30.00
CA ASP A 278 14.15 49.26 28.65
C ASP A 278 13.17 48.61 27.64
N LEU A 279 12.20 47.79 28.10
CA LEU A 279 11.16 47.23 27.24
C LEU A 279 10.17 48.28 26.75
N TRP A 280 10.08 49.44 27.43
CA TRP A 280 9.13 50.50 27.10
C TRP A 280 9.31 51.03 25.67
N ALA A 281 10.54 51.01 25.13
CA ALA A 281 10.83 51.36 23.74
C ALA A 281 10.06 50.52 22.69
N PHE A 282 9.57 49.34 23.07
CA PHE A 282 8.80 48.45 22.19
C PHE A 282 7.28 48.61 22.32
N ASN A 283 6.84 49.55 23.17
CA ASN A 283 5.47 50.04 23.26
C ASN A 283 5.23 51.30 22.41
N ASP A 284 6.16 51.66 21.51
CA ASP A 284 6.00 52.79 20.60
C ASP A 284 5.01 52.49 19.45
N GLU A 285 4.04 53.40 19.25
CA GLU A 285 2.99 53.25 18.23
C GLU A 285 3.54 53.25 16.78
N ARG A 286 4.62 53.99 16.51
CA ARG A 286 5.25 54.04 15.18
C ARG A 286 5.97 52.73 14.88
N LEU A 287 6.55 52.08 15.90
CA LEU A 287 7.14 50.75 15.78
C LEU A 287 6.06 49.69 15.54
N ALA A 288 4.97 49.73 16.31
CA ALA A 288 3.79 48.90 16.07
C ALA A 288 3.31 49.00 14.61
N ARG A 289 3.08 50.22 14.12
CA ARG A 289 2.67 50.48 12.72
C ARG A 289 3.72 50.04 11.69
N ALA A 290 5.02 50.11 12.00
CA ALA A 290 6.09 49.64 11.12
C ALA A 290 6.16 48.11 11.02
N ILE A 291 5.94 47.39 12.13
CA ILE A 291 5.84 45.92 12.16
C ILE A 291 4.60 45.49 11.38
N ALA A 292 3.44 46.11 11.66
CA ALA A 292 2.17 45.90 10.97
C ALA A 292 2.23 46.06 9.44
N ALA A 293 3.06 47.00 8.96
CA ALA A 293 3.23 47.32 7.54
C ALA A 293 4.44 46.61 6.90
N CYS A 294 5.18 45.78 7.65
CA CYS A 294 6.25 44.96 7.10
C CYS A 294 5.68 44.02 6.00
N PRO A 295 6.31 43.86 4.82
CA PRO A 295 5.82 42.98 3.75
C PRO A 295 6.05 41.49 4.04
N VAL A 296 6.97 41.16 4.93
CA VAL A 296 7.37 39.79 5.31
C VAL A 296 7.04 39.53 6.79
N PRO A 297 6.87 38.27 7.23
CA PRO A 297 6.54 37.99 8.63
C PRO A 297 7.62 38.51 9.60
N VAL A 298 7.16 39.09 10.70
CA VAL A 298 7.99 39.59 11.80
C VAL A 298 7.84 38.69 13.02
N VAL A 299 8.97 38.22 13.55
CA VAL A 299 9.06 37.56 14.85
C VAL A 299 9.54 38.58 15.88
N SER A 300 8.72 38.84 16.90
CA SER A 300 9.16 39.61 18.07
C SER A 300 9.74 38.67 19.13
N ALA A 301 10.94 38.97 19.58
CA ALA A 301 11.70 38.20 20.55
C ALA A 301 12.32 39.16 21.60
N VAL A 302 11.42 39.91 22.24
CA VAL A 302 11.71 41.07 23.08
C VAL A 302 11.15 40.88 24.49
N GLY A 303 9.85 40.60 24.60
CA GLY A 303 9.18 40.32 25.86
C GLY A 303 9.38 38.86 26.32
N HIS A 304 9.63 38.68 27.62
CA HIS A 304 9.52 37.37 28.28
C HIS A 304 8.05 36.98 28.47
N GLU A 305 7.76 35.82 29.08
CA GLU A 305 6.39 35.32 29.22
C GLU A 305 5.43 36.32 29.88
N VAL A 306 5.91 37.06 30.89
CA VAL A 306 5.15 38.03 31.70
C VAL A 306 5.09 39.43 31.07
N ASP A 307 6.17 39.87 30.41
CA ASP A 307 6.35 41.26 29.95
C ASP A 307 5.99 41.43 28.46
N VAL A 308 4.70 41.34 28.13
CA VAL A 308 4.23 41.45 26.74
C VAL A 308 4.20 42.90 26.25
N THR A 309 4.99 43.22 25.23
CA THR A 309 5.04 44.55 24.60
C THR A 309 4.03 44.70 23.46
N VAL A 310 3.76 45.93 23.02
CA VAL A 310 2.92 46.18 21.83
C VAL A 310 3.55 45.56 20.57
N ALA A 311 4.88 45.62 20.43
CA ALA A 311 5.58 44.95 19.35
C ALA A 311 5.31 43.45 19.31
N ASP A 312 5.26 42.77 20.47
CA ASP A 312 4.94 41.34 20.56
C ASP A 312 3.48 41.02 20.15
N LEU A 313 2.55 41.93 20.45
CA LEU A 313 1.13 41.77 20.09
C LEU A 313 0.88 41.98 18.59
N VAL A 314 1.59 42.94 17.98
CA VAL A 314 1.43 43.30 16.56
C VAL A 314 2.22 42.39 15.63
N ALA A 315 3.35 41.84 16.07
CA ALA A 315 4.16 40.90 15.31
C ALA A 315 3.37 39.64 14.89
N ASP A 316 3.73 39.07 13.75
CA ASP A 316 3.09 37.88 13.20
C ASP A 316 3.29 36.66 14.14
N VAL A 317 4.47 36.56 14.74
CA VAL A 317 4.80 35.54 15.74
C VAL A 317 5.54 36.17 16.93
N ARG A 318 5.17 35.76 18.15
CA ARG A 318 5.88 36.09 19.39
C ARG A 318 6.76 34.91 19.79
N ALA A 319 8.01 35.19 20.13
CA ALA A 319 8.94 34.28 20.78
C ALA A 319 9.33 34.83 22.16
N ALA A 320 9.31 33.98 23.19
CA ALA A 320 9.64 34.40 24.55
C ALA A 320 11.12 34.76 24.76
N THR A 321 12.01 34.34 23.85
CA THR A 321 13.47 34.55 23.93
C THR A 321 14.11 34.60 22.53
N PRO A 322 15.33 35.15 22.39
CA PRO A 322 16.10 35.09 21.14
C PRO A 322 16.34 33.66 20.64
N THR A 323 16.51 32.70 21.58
CA THR A 323 16.70 31.28 21.26
C THR A 323 15.42 30.60 20.78
N HIS A 324 14.26 30.93 21.37
CA HIS A 324 12.96 30.47 20.91
C HIS A 324 12.66 31.03 19.50
N ALA A 325 13.01 32.28 19.21
CA ALA A 325 12.87 32.84 17.86
C ALA A 325 13.68 32.06 16.82
N ALA A 326 14.93 31.71 17.12
CA ALA A 326 15.74 30.85 16.25
C ALA A 326 15.10 29.47 16.02
N GLN A 327 14.48 28.87 17.05
CA GLN A 327 13.79 27.58 16.94
C GLN A 327 12.54 27.64 16.04
N LEU A 328 11.80 28.75 16.08
CA LEU A 328 10.60 28.96 15.25
C LEU A 328 10.95 29.31 13.80
N VAL A 329 12.03 30.06 13.58
CA VAL A 329 12.41 30.59 12.26
C VAL A 329 13.09 29.56 11.36
N VAL A 330 13.86 28.61 11.92
CA VAL A 330 14.51 27.56 11.10
C VAL A 330 14.18 26.13 11.56
N PRO A 331 13.93 25.21 10.61
CA PRO A 331 13.82 23.78 10.89
C PRO A 331 15.19 23.20 11.29
N VAL A 332 15.19 21.96 11.78
CA VAL A 332 16.43 21.21 12.01
C VAL A 332 16.90 20.62 10.68
N ARG A 333 18.08 21.01 10.21
CA ARG A 333 18.65 20.59 8.92
C ARG A 333 18.79 19.08 8.81
N ASP A 334 19.25 18.43 9.87
CA ASP A 334 19.60 17.01 9.80
C ASP A 334 18.34 16.12 9.73
N GLU A 335 17.25 16.50 10.40
CA GLU A 335 15.92 15.89 10.21
C GLU A 335 15.45 15.98 8.74
N LEU A 336 15.72 17.10 8.05
CA LEU A 336 15.40 17.23 6.63
C LEU A 336 16.29 16.33 5.76
N VAL A 337 17.58 16.22 6.07
CA VAL A 337 18.51 15.32 5.37
C VAL A 337 18.08 13.86 5.53
N GLU A 338 17.78 13.43 6.75
CA GLU A 338 17.26 12.09 7.05
C GLU A 338 15.93 11.81 6.33
N ARG A 339 15.00 12.77 6.35
CA ARG A 339 13.70 12.64 5.67
C ARG A 339 13.87 12.53 4.15
N VAL A 340 14.79 13.27 3.54
CA VAL A 340 15.14 13.14 2.12
C VAL A 340 15.79 11.77 1.84
N ALA A 341 16.69 11.29 2.69
CA ALA A 341 17.30 9.97 2.56
C ALA A 341 16.26 8.83 2.66
N ALA A 342 15.33 8.91 3.62
CA ALA A 342 14.24 7.97 3.79
C ALA A 342 13.28 7.95 2.57
N LEU A 343 12.97 9.14 2.01
CA LEU A 343 12.17 9.26 0.79
C LEU A 343 12.89 8.65 -0.43
N ARG A 344 14.20 8.89 -0.59
CA ARG A 344 15.02 8.27 -1.64
C ARG A 344 15.04 6.73 -1.51
N ALA A 345 15.26 6.21 -0.31
CA ALA A 345 15.25 4.77 -0.05
C ALA A 345 13.86 4.14 -0.31
N ARG A 346 12.78 4.85 0.02
CA ARG A 346 11.40 4.41 -0.30
C ARG A 346 11.14 4.40 -1.81
N LEU A 347 11.61 5.43 -2.54
CA LEU A 347 11.50 5.50 -4.00
C LEU A 347 12.24 4.33 -4.67
N ALA A 348 13.48 4.05 -4.26
CA ALA A 348 14.27 2.94 -4.80
C ALA A 348 13.57 1.58 -4.59
N ARG A 349 13.02 1.33 -3.39
CA ARG A 349 12.23 0.11 -3.12
C ARG A 349 10.97 0.03 -3.98
N ALA A 350 10.25 1.14 -4.16
CA ALA A 350 9.06 1.19 -5.00
C ALA A 350 9.39 0.92 -6.48
N GLN A 351 10.47 1.49 -6.99
CA GLN A 351 10.97 1.24 -8.35
C GLN A 351 11.37 -0.24 -8.55
N ALA A 352 12.17 -0.80 -7.63
CA ALA A 352 12.57 -2.21 -7.68
C ALA A 352 11.36 -3.16 -7.64
N GLY A 353 10.41 -2.92 -6.74
CA GLY A 353 9.15 -3.68 -6.66
C GLY A 353 8.30 -3.56 -7.93
N ALA A 354 8.22 -2.36 -8.52
CA ALA A 354 7.46 -2.13 -9.75
C ALA A 354 8.12 -2.73 -11.01
N VAL A 355 9.45 -2.92 -11.01
CA VAL A 355 10.18 -3.67 -12.06
C VAL A 355 9.98 -5.16 -11.87
N GLU A 356 10.14 -5.69 -10.66
CA GLU A 356 9.96 -7.13 -10.42
C GLU A 356 8.51 -7.57 -10.57
N GLY A 357 7.53 -6.73 -10.21
CA GLY A 357 6.12 -6.95 -10.52
C GLY A 357 5.87 -7.12 -12.02
N ARG A 358 6.36 -6.19 -12.86
CA ARG A 358 6.28 -6.30 -14.32
C ARG A 358 6.99 -7.53 -14.87
N ARG A 359 8.16 -7.90 -14.31
CA ARG A 359 8.88 -9.14 -14.67
C ARG A 359 8.05 -10.39 -14.35
N ARG A 360 7.38 -10.44 -13.20
CA ARG A 360 6.47 -11.54 -12.84
C ARG A 360 5.28 -11.62 -13.79
N THR A 361 4.62 -10.50 -14.11
CA THR A 361 3.55 -10.46 -15.12
C THR A 361 4.03 -10.95 -16.48
N LEU A 362 5.22 -10.52 -16.95
CA LEU A 362 5.78 -10.98 -18.21
C LEU A 362 6.12 -12.48 -18.20
N ARG A 363 6.62 -13.02 -17.08
CA ARG A 363 6.84 -14.48 -16.92
C ARG A 363 5.53 -15.26 -16.94
N ALA A 364 4.48 -14.76 -16.28
CA ALA A 364 3.15 -15.38 -16.28
C ALA A 364 2.52 -15.40 -17.68
N LEU A 365 2.48 -14.24 -18.36
CA LEU A 365 1.98 -14.15 -19.74
C LEU A 365 2.78 -15.03 -20.72
N ARG A 366 4.10 -15.19 -20.52
CA ARG A 366 4.93 -16.13 -21.29
C ARG A 366 4.64 -17.60 -20.99
N ALA A 367 4.10 -17.93 -19.82
CA ALA A 367 3.67 -19.28 -19.48
C ALA A 367 2.24 -19.58 -19.98
N GLU A 368 1.36 -18.57 -19.99
CA GLU A 368 0.03 -18.63 -20.61
C GLU A 368 0.09 -18.72 -22.14
N LEU A 369 1.13 -18.13 -22.76
CA LEU A 369 1.56 -18.44 -24.12
C LEU A 369 2.15 -19.86 -24.18
N ALA A 370 1.28 -20.86 -23.99
CA ALA A 370 1.58 -22.28 -24.09
C ALA A 370 2.36 -22.57 -25.39
N ASP A 371 3.33 -23.50 -25.30
CA ASP A 371 4.27 -23.79 -26.40
C ASP A 371 3.54 -23.84 -27.75
N PRO A 372 3.85 -22.92 -28.69
CA PRO A 372 3.22 -22.92 -30.01
C PRO A 372 3.31 -24.27 -30.71
N LYS A 373 4.33 -25.10 -30.39
CA LYS A 373 4.45 -26.47 -30.88
C LYS A 373 3.30 -27.38 -30.40
N HIS A 374 2.79 -27.23 -29.18
CA HIS A 374 1.66 -28.03 -28.69
C HIS A 374 0.35 -27.64 -29.39
N LEU A 375 0.09 -26.34 -29.59
CA LEU A 375 -1.07 -25.87 -30.37
C LEU A 375 -0.98 -26.33 -31.84
N LEU A 376 0.20 -26.20 -32.46
CA LEU A 376 0.43 -26.63 -33.84
C LEU A 376 0.49 -28.16 -33.99
N SER A 377 0.87 -28.92 -32.96
CA SER A 377 0.93 -30.39 -33.01
C SER A 377 -0.46 -31.00 -33.20
N ARG A 378 -1.50 -30.43 -32.59
CA ARG A 378 -2.89 -30.88 -32.79
C ARG A 378 -3.34 -30.71 -34.23
N GLU A 379 -3.07 -29.54 -34.84
CA GLU A 379 -3.44 -29.30 -36.24
C GLU A 379 -2.54 -30.06 -37.24
N ARG A 380 -1.27 -30.36 -36.88
CA ARG A 380 -0.41 -31.28 -37.66
C ARG A 380 -0.97 -32.69 -37.69
N HIS A 381 -1.25 -33.32 -36.54
CA HIS A 381 -1.87 -34.64 -36.51
C HIS A 381 -3.21 -34.67 -37.26
N ARG A 382 -4.01 -33.62 -37.15
CA ARG A 382 -5.26 -33.48 -37.91
C ARG A 382 -5.03 -33.42 -39.42
N LEU A 383 -3.98 -32.74 -39.87
CA LEU A 383 -3.60 -32.67 -41.28
C LEU A 383 -3.09 -34.03 -41.79
N ASP A 384 -2.27 -34.74 -40.99
CA ASP A 384 -1.77 -36.07 -41.31
C ASP A 384 -2.92 -37.10 -41.42
N ASP A 385 -3.86 -37.09 -40.48
CA ASP A 385 -5.09 -37.92 -40.52
C ASP A 385 -5.93 -37.64 -41.76
N LEU A 386 -6.12 -36.35 -42.11
CA LEU A 386 -6.87 -35.96 -43.30
C LEU A 386 -6.16 -36.36 -44.59
N ALA A 387 -4.83 -36.24 -44.65
CA ALA A 387 -4.02 -36.67 -45.78
C ALA A 387 -4.10 -38.19 -45.97
N HIS A 388 -3.94 -38.97 -44.90
CA HIS A 388 -4.06 -40.44 -44.94
C HIS A 388 -5.46 -40.88 -45.37
N ARG A 389 -6.53 -40.26 -44.83
CA ARG A 389 -7.91 -40.53 -45.23
C ARG A 389 -8.17 -40.20 -46.70
N GLY A 390 -7.64 -39.08 -47.20
CA GLY A 390 -7.73 -38.70 -48.61
C GLY A 390 -7.03 -39.69 -49.53
N GLU A 391 -5.81 -40.10 -49.17
CA GLU A 391 -5.03 -41.09 -49.92
C GLU A 391 -5.74 -42.46 -49.98
N ALA A 392 -6.29 -42.92 -48.85
CA ALA A 392 -7.09 -44.15 -48.76
C ALA A 392 -8.37 -44.07 -49.60
N ALA A 393 -9.08 -42.94 -49.56
CA ALA A 393 -10.30 -42.70 -50.33
C ALA A 393 -10.06 -42.72 -51.86
N VAL A 394 -8.88 -42.28 -52.33
CA VAL A 394 -8.50 -42.33 -53.75
C VAL A 394 -8.00 -43.71 -54.17
N ARG A 395 -7.16 -44.36 -53.35
CA ARG A 395 -6.56 -45.66 -53.70
C ARG A 395 -7.52 -46.84 -53.57
N GLY A 396 -8.44 -46.81 -52.60
CA GLY A 396 -9.38 -47.88 -52.31
C GLY A 396 -10.27 -48.27 -53.51
N PRO A 397 -11.05 -47.33 -54.09
CA PRO A 397 -11.89 -47.59 -55.26
C PRO A 397 -11.07 -48.08 -56.47
N ARG A 398 -9.98 -47.38 -56.82
CA ARG A 398 -9.09 -47.76 -57.93
C ARG A 398 -8.54 -49.18 -57.81
N ARG A 399 -8.17 -49.61 -56.60
CA ARG A 399 -7.69 -50.99 -56.35
C ARG A 399 -8.81 -52.01 -56.53
N ARG A 400 -10.03 -51.71 -56.10
CA ARG A 400 -11.22 -52.58 -56.27
C ARG A 400 -11.60 -52.70 -57.75
N GLU A 401 -11.64 -51.59 -58.48
CA GLU A 401 -11.89 -51.54 -59.92
C GLU A 401 -10.86 -52.36 -60.71
N ARG A 402 -9.56 -52.19 -60.39
CA ARG A 402 -8.47 -52.96 -61.01
C ARG A 402 -8.65 -54.47 -60.76
N ALA A 403 -8.90 -54.86 -59.52
CA ALA A 403 -9.12 -56.26 -59.16
C ALA A 403 -10.37 -56.86 -59.85
N ALA A 404 -11.45 -56.10 -59.99
CA ALA A 404 -12.65 -56.51 -60.72
C ALA A 404 -12.37 -56.70 -62.22
N LEU A 405 -11.63 -55.76 -62.84
CA LEU A 405 -11.19 -55.86 -64.24
C LEU A 405 -10.33 -57.11 -64.49
N ASP A 406 -9.36 -57.38 -63.62
CA ASP A 406 -8.46 -58.52 -63.76
C ASP A 406 -9.17 -59.86 -63.49
N ALA A 407 -10.15 -59.88 -62.57
CA ALA A 407 -11.04 -61.03 -62.36
C ALA A 407 -11.94 -61.30 -63.59
N LEU A 408 -12.48 -60.26 -64.23
CA LEU A 408 -13.27 -60.38 -65.46
C LEU A 408 -12.41 -60.90 -66.63
N ARG A 409 -11.19 -60.37 -66.81
CA ARG A 409 -10.20 -60.87 -67.78
C ARG A 409 -9.89 -62.35 -67.54
N GLY A 410 -9.63 -62.74 -66.30
CA GLY A 410 -9.35 -64.12 -65.91
C GLY A 410 -10.54 -65.09 -66.04
N ARG A 411 -11.78 -64.58 -66.15
CA ARG A 411 -12.95 -65.38 -66.55
C ARG A 411 -13.03 -65.55 -68.07
N LEU A 412 -12.73 -64.49 -68.83
CA LEU A 412 -12.77 -64.51 -70.29
C LEU A 412 -11.78 -65.52 -70.89
N THR A 413 -10.53 -65.57 -70.40
CA THR A 413 -9.53 -66.54 -70.86
C THR A 413 -9.89 -68.00 -70.54
N ARG A 414 -10.57 -68.27 -69.43
CA ARG A 414 -11.01 -69.65 -69.08
C ARG A 414 -12.13 -70.18 -69.98
N LEU A 415 -12.87 -69.30 -70.65
CA LEU A 415 -14.00 -69.67 -71.50
C LEU A 415 -13.60 -69.90 -72.96
N GLU A 416 -12.30 -69.86 -73.31
CA GLU A 416 -11.83 -69.95 -74.71
C GLU A 416 -12.32 -71.23 -75.43
N PRO A 417 -13.33 -71.15 -76.32
CA PRO A 417 -13.96 -72.35 -76.86
C PRO A 417 -13.02 -73.16 -77.76
N ARG A 418 -12.05 -72.47 -78.39
CA ARG A 418 -11.02 -73.05 -79.26
C ARG A 418 -10.14 -74.05 -78.51
N ALA A 419 -9.76 -73.76 -77.26
CA ALA A 419 -8.97 -74.66 -76.44
C ALA A 419 -9.76 -75.93 -76.08
N ARG A 420 -11.03 -75.78 -75.69
CA ARG A 420 -11.91 -76.92 -75.36
C ARG A 420 -12.19 -77.82 -76.56
N VAL A 421 -12.42 -77.24 -77.75
CA VAL A 421 -12.62 -78.01 -78.99
C VAL A 421 -11.37 -78.78 -79.40
N ARG A 422 -10.17 -78.17 -79.29
CA ARG A 422 -8.89 -78.87 -79.56
C ARG A 422 -8.70 -80.08 -78.65
N ALA A 423 -8.94 -79.93 -77.34
CA ALA A 423 -8.84 -81.02 -76.37
C ALA A 423 -9.83 -82.19 -76.66
N LEU A 424 -11.05 -81.88 -77.10
CA LEU A 424 -12.03 -82.92 -77.45
C LEU A 424 -11.64 -83.69 -78.73
N ARG A 425 -11.12 -83.01 -79.76
CA ARG A 425 -10.62 -83.67 -81.00
C ARG A 425 -9.47 -84.63 -80.72
N ALA A 426 -8.47 -84.20 -79.95
CA ALA A 426 -7.34 -85.06 -79.57
C ALA A 426 -7.78 -86.32 -78.79
N ARG A 427 -8.81 -86.22 -77.94
CA ARG A 427 -9.39 -87.39 -77.25
C ARG A 427 -10.08 -88.35 -78.22
N MET A 428 -10.81 -87.83 -79.21
CA MET A 428 -11.46 -88.64 -80.25
C MET A 428 -10.43 -89.41 -81.09
N GLU A 429 -9.41 -88.72 -81.61
CA GLU A 429 -8.34 -89.32 -82.42
C GLU A 429 -7.54 -90.41 -81.67
N SER A 430 -7.36 -90.25 -80.35
CA SER A 430 -6.75 -91.27 -79.50
C SER A 430 -7.65 -92.50 -79.32
N ALA A 431 -8.97 -92.30 -79.17
CA ALA A 431 -9.93 -93.40 -79.06
C ALA A 431 -10.01 -94.23 -80.36
N THR A 432 -10.07 -93.56 -81.52
CA THR A 432 -10.12 -94.23 -82.84
C THR A 432 -8.88 -95.11 -83.08
N ARG A 433 -7.69 -94.61 -82.77
CA ARG A 433 -6.44 -95.40 -82.90
C ARG A 433 -6.42 -96.64 -82.01
N ARG A 434 -6.91 -96.53 -80.77
CA ARG A 434 -7.00 -97.68 -79.84
C ARG A 434 -7.96 -98.75 -80.34
N LEU A 435 -9.09 -98.37 -80.93
CA LEU A 435 -10.08 -99.31 -81.47
C LEU A 435 -9.51 -100.12 -82.64
N GLY A 436 -8.84 -99.47 -83.61
CA GLY A 436 -8.21 -100.16 -84.74
C GLY A 436 -7.13 -101.15 -84.32
N GLY A 437 -6.30 -100.79 -83.31
CA GLY A 437 -5.30 -101.70 -82.75
C GLY A 437 -5.91 -102.95 -82.10
N TRP A 438 -7.02 -102.80 -81.38
CA TRP A 438 -7.72 -103.93 -80.74
C TRP A 438 -8.31 -104.91 -81.77
N GLN A 439 -8.95 -104.38 -82.82
CA GLN A 439 -9.51 -105.21 -83.90
C GLN A 439 -8.44 -106.06 -84.58
N ALA A 440 -7.31 -105.45 -84.98
CA ALA A 440 -6.23 -106.11 -85.70
C ALA A 440 -5.55 -107.25 -84.90
N ALA A 441 -5.58 -107.18 -83.56
CA ALA A 441 -5.03 -108.23 -82.69
C ALA A 441 -6.00 -109.40 -82.51
N THR A 442 -7.29 -109.12 -82.23
CA THR A 442 -8.30 -110.16 -81.95
C THR A 442 -8.52 -111.09 -83.15
N PHE A 443 -8.69 -110.54 -84.36
CA PHE A 443 -8.97 -111.37 -85.55
C PHE A 443 -7.82 -112.33 -85.90
N ARG A 444 -6.55 -111.92 -85.75
CA ARG A 444 -5.41 -112.82 -85.98
C ARG A 444 -5.38 -113.99 -84.99
N ARG A 445 -5.80 -113.76 -83.74
CA ARG A 445 -5.79 -114.78 -82.68
C ARG A 445 -6.78 -115.91 -82.97
N GLU A 446 -8.01 -115.56 -83.36
CA GLU A 446 -9.04 -116.57 -83.62
C GLU A 446 -8.78 -117.34 -84.93
N ALA A 447 -8.16 -116.73 -85.95
CA ALA A 447 -7.73 -117.42 -87.16
C ALA A 447 -6.75 -118.58 -86.84
N MET A 448 -5.69 -118.29 -86.07
CA MET A 448 -4.71 -119.31 -85.61
C MET A 448 -5.29 -120.38 -84.68
N ARG A 449 -6.48 -120.14 -84.09
CA ARG A 449 -7.17 -121.11 -83.25
C ARG A 449 -7.96 -122.12 -84.09
N LEU A 450 -8.60 -121.65 -85.17
CA LEU A 450 -9.39 -122.48 -86.09
C LEU A 450 -8.51 -123.56 -86.75
N GLU A 451 -7.33 -123.14 -87.23
CA GLU A 451 -6.36 -123.98 -87.93
C GLU A 451 -5.89 -125.18 -87.07
N ARG A 452 -5.65 -124.96 -85.77
CA ARG A 452 -5.24 -126.02 -84.82
C ARG A 452 -6.35 -127.04 -84.52
N LEU A 453 -7.61 -126.67 -84.66
CA LEU A 453 -8.74 -127.57 -84.41
C LEU A 453 -8.94 -128.55 -85.57
N GLY A 454 -8.74 -128.10 -86.81
CA GLY A 454 -8.84 -128.95 -88.00
C GLY A 454 -7.86 -130.13 -87.97
N ALA A 455 -6.62 -129.89 -87.54
CA ALA A 455 -5.57 -130.91 -87.48
C ALA A 455 -5.83 -132.06 -86.48
N ARG A 456 -6.84 -131.96 -85.59
CA ARG A 456 -7.12 -132.96 -84.55
C ARG A 456 -8.16 -134.02 -84.91
N LEU A 457 -8.89 -133.87 -86.03
CA LEU A 457 -10.09 -134.68 -86.32
C LEU A 457 -9.87 -135.89 -87.24
N GLU A 458 -8.71 -136.03 -87.88
CA GLU A 458 -8.43 -137.09 -88.86
C GLU A 458 -8.43 -138.56 -88.35
N PRO A 459 -7.95 -138.89 -87.13
CA PRO A 459 -7.83 -140.30 -86.71
C PRO A 459 -9.13 -141.08 -86.51
N ALA A 460 -10.32 -140.46 -86.59
CA ALA A 460 -11.60 -141.06 -86.22
C ALA A 460 -12.39 -141.71 -87.39
N ASN A 461 -11.81 -141.80 -88.60
CA ASN A 461 -12.55 -142.25 -89.78
C ASN A 461 -12.57 -143.79 -89.94
N VAL A 462 -13.74 -144.41 -89.73
CA VAL A 462 -13.97 -145.86 -89.80
C VAL A 462 -13.63 -146.47 -91.17
N ALA A 463 -13.79 -145.73 -92.27
CA ALA A 463 -13.40 -146.23 -93.60
C ALA A 463 -11.88 -146.50 -93.71
N LYS A 464 -11.06 -145.69 -93.02
CA LYS A 464 -9.60 -145.89 -92.95
C LYS A 464 -9.20 -147.06 -92.03
N LEU A 465 -10.11 -147.62 -91.22
CA LEU A 465 -9.84 -148.81 -90.40
C LEU A 465 -10.03 -150.10 -91.20
N LEU A 466 -11.14 -150.25 -91.93
CA LEU A 466 -11.37 -151.41 -92.81
C LEU A 466 -10.24 -151.56 -93.86
N ALA A 467 -9.82 -150.45 -94.47
CA ALA A 467 -8.72 -150.42 -95.44
C ALA A 467 -7.35 -150.85 -94.87
N ARG A 468 -7.20 -151.00 -93.55
CA ARG A 468 -5.97 -151.48 -92.89
C ARG A 468 -6.01 -152.97 -92.52
N GLY A 469 -6.96 -153.72 -93.09
CA GLY A 469 -7.04 -155.19 -92.94
C GLY A 469 -7.88 -155.66 -91.76
N PHE A 470 -8.62 -154.78 -91.10
CA PHE A 470 -9.56 -155.17 -90.05
C PHE A 470 -10.91 -155.62 -90.65
N ALA A 471 -11.46 -156.70 -90.11
CA ALA A 471 -12.77 -157.22 -90.48
C ALA A 471 -13.81 -156.89 -89.39
N LEU A 472 -15.06 -156.65 -89.79
CA LEU A 472 -16.19 -156.46 -88.88
C LEU A 472 -17.15 -157.65 -89.00
N ALA A 473 -17.32 -158.43 -87.94
CA ALA A 473 -18.29 -159.54 -87.91
C ALA A 473 -19.63 -159.05 -87.34
N LEU A 474 -20.74 -159.34 -88.03
CA LEU A 474 -22.08 -158.91 -87.64
C LEU A 474 -23.08 -160.07 -87.61
N ARG A 475 -23.84 -160.21 -86.52
CA ARG A 475 -25.02 -161.10 -86.43
C ARG A 475 -26.27 -160.23 -86.52
N ASP A 476 -27.17 -160.52 -87.44
CA ASP A 476 -28.42 -159.78 -87.64
C ASP A 476 -28.25 -158.24 -87.78
N GLY A 477 -27.12 -157.81 -88.35
CA GLY A 477 -26.77 -156.39 -88.50
C GLY A 477 -26.12 -155.73 -87.28
N HIS A 478 -25.94 -156.46 -86.17
CA HIS A 478 -25.25 -155.98 -84.97
C HIS A 478 -23.79 -156.48 -84.91
N LEU A 479 -22.86 -155.57 -84.61
CA LEU A 479 -21.43 -155.88 -84.54
C LEU A 479 -21.10 -156.79 -83.36
N LEU A 480 -20.50 -157.95 -83.65
CA LEU A 480 -19.96 -158.88 -82.66
C LEU A 480 -18.60 -158.37 -82.18
N LEU A 481 -18.55 -157.87 -80.96
CA LEU A 481 -17.32 -157.38 -80.31
C LEU A 481 -16.68 -158.42 -79.38
N ARG A 482 -17.41 -159.47 -79.00
CA ARG A 482 -16.95 -160.53 -78.08
C ARG A 482 -17.45 -161.88 -78.57
N SER A 483 -16.64 -162.92 -78.43
CA SER A 483 -17.02 -164.31 -78.72
C SER A 483 -18.20 -164.82 -77.87
N ALA A 484 -18.48 -164.15 -76.74
CA ALA A 484 -19.62 -164.45 -75.88
C ALA A 484 -20.99 -164.11 -76.48
N ASP A 485 -21.03 -163.17 -77.43
CA ASP A 485 -22.27 -162.58 -77.97
C ASP A 485 -22.86 -163.39 -79.14
N ALA A 486 -22.31 -164.57 -79.43
CA ALA A 486 -22.78 -165.48 -80.48
C ALA A 486 -22.74 -166.96 -80.04
N GLN A 487 -23.55 -167.79 -80.69
CA GLN A 487 -23.77 -169.21 -80.37
C GLN A 487 -23.35 -170.12 -81.54
N VAL A 488 -23.02 -171.37 -81.22
CA VAL A 488 -22.69 -172.39 -82.23
C VAL A 488 -23.94 -172.73 -83.02
N GLY A 489 -23.89 -172.57 -84.34
CA GLY A 489 -25.02 -172.65 -85.26
C GLY A 489 -25.45 -171.30 -85.87
N ASP A 490 -25.09 -170.17 -85.25
CA ASP A 490 -25.46 -168.83 -85.72
C ASP A 490 -24.88 -168.52 -87.11
N ALA A 491 -25.69 -167.90 -87.97
CA ALA A 491 -25.23 -167.29 -89.21
C ALA A 491 -24.74 -165.85 -88.95
N VAL A 492 -23.60 -165.49 -89.56
CA VAL A 492 -22.87 -164.23 -89.31
C VAL A 492 -22.41 -163.67 -90.64
N ARG A 493 -22.53 -162.35 -90.84
CA ARG A 493 -21.96 -161.66 -92.01
C ARG A 493 -20.68 -160.93 -91.62
N VAL A 494 -19.58 -161.15 -92.34
CA VAL A 494 -18.31 -160.46 -92.09
C VAL A 494 -18.04 -159.45 -93.21
N ALA A 495 -17.93 -158.18 -92.86
CA ALA A 495 -17.55 -157.09 -93.75
C ALA A 495 -16.02 -156.89 -93.74
N LEU A 496 -15.44 -156.71 -94.93
CA LEU A 496 -14.03 -156.46 -95.16
C LEU A 496 -13.82 -155.05 -95.74
N ALA A 497 -12.57 -154.72 -96.11
CA ALA A 497 -12.26 -153.51 -96.89
C ALA A 497 -13.13 -153.41 -98.16
N GLU A 498 -13.35 -154.55 -98.82
CA GLU A 498 -14.27 -154.70 -99.95
C GLU A 498 -15.05 -156.02 -99.78
N GLY A 499 -16.37 -155.97 -99.98
CA GLY A 499 -17.23 -157.15 -99.96
C GLY A 499 -17.67 -157.64 -98.57
N TRP A 500 -18.48 -158.71 -98.62
CA TRP A 500 -19.12 -159.34 -97.48
C TRP A 500 -19.04 -160.87 -97.61
N LEU A 501 -18.82 -161.56 -96.50
CA LEU A 501 -18.81 -163.02 -96.42
C LEU A 501 -19.94 -163.49 -95.51
N ASP A 502 -20.69 -164.50 -95.93
CA ASP A 502 -21.67 -165.17 -95.09
C ASP A 502 -21.03 -166.42 -94.47
N ALA A 503 -20.95 -166.46 -93.14
CA ALA A 503 -20.29 -167.50 -92.36
C ALA A 503 -21.26 -168.11 -91.34
N ARG A 504 -20.95 -169.31 -90.82
CA ARG A 504 -21.69 -169.94 -89.73
C ARG A 504 -20.73 -170.38 -88.62
N ILE A 505 -21.08 -170.14 -87.37
CA ILE A 505 -20.25 -170.50 -86.22
C ILE A 505 -20.31 -172.02 -86.00
N THR A 506 -19.19 -172.71 -86.20
CA THR A 506 -19.07 -174.17 -86.05
C THR A 506 -18.60 -174.61 -84.67
N GLY A 507 -17.99 -173.71 -83.90
CA GLY A 507 -17.51 -173.96 -82.55
C GLY A 507 -17.23 -172.65 -81.82
N ARG A 508 -17.16 -172.71 -80.49
CA ARG A 508 -16.79 -171.59 -79.62
C ARG A 508 -15.78 -172.09 -78.61
N ASP A 509 -14.62 -171.45 -78.57
CA ASP A 509 -13.65 -171.64 -77.49
C ASP A 509 -14.20 -171.03 -76.18
N ALA A 510 -13.98 -171.74 -75.06
CA ALA A 510 -14.34 -171.33 -73.72
C ALA A 510 -13.34 -170.31 -73.11
N GLY A 511 -12.21 -170.06 -73.77
CA GLY A 511 -11.35 -168.90 -73.51
C GLY A 511 -9.95 -169.23 -73.00
N GLU A 512 -9.34 -170.32 -73.45
CA GLU A 512 -7.94 -170.64 -73.14
C GLU A 512 -6.95 -170.07 -74.18
N ASP A 513 -7.40 -169.66 -75.38
CA ASP A 513 -6.54 -169.05 -76.40
C ASP A 513 -6.70 -167.49 -76.45
N PRO A 514 -5.64 -166.70 -76.21
CA PRO A 514 -5.75 -165.24 -76.11
C PRO A 514 -5.86 -164.54 -77.49
N LEU A 515 -6.92 -163.74 -77.65
CA LEU A 515 -7.11 -162.86 -78.83
C LEU A 515 -5.84 -162.01 -79.13
N PRO A 516 -5.42 -161.92 -80.40
CA PRO A 516 -4.19 -161.21 -80.77
C PRO A 516 -4.23 -159.74 -80.32
N GLY A 517 -3.32 -159.38 -79.42
CA GLY A 517 -3.18 -158.03 -78.87
C GLY A 517 -3.79 -157.79 -77.49
N ARG A 518 -4.32 -158.81 -76.78
CA ARG A 518 -4.67 -158.71 -75.35
C ARG A 518 -3.79 -159.58 -74.46
N SER A 519 -2.66 -159.01 -74.06
CA SER A 519 -1.83 -159.44 -72.93
C SER A 519 -1.94 -158.43 -71.76
N GLY A 520 -1.50 -158.85 -70.57
CA GLY A 520 -1.76 -158.16 -69.29
C GLY A 520 -1.00 -156.85 -69.03
N PRO A 521 -1.15 -156.28 -67.82
CA PRO A 521 -0.69 -154.92 -67.49
C PRO A 521 0.76 -154.88 -66.99
N ALA A 522 1.53 -153.88 -67.45
CA ALA A 522 2.57 -153.17 -66.68
C ALA A 522 3.25 -152.09 -67.56
N GLY A 523 3.69 -150.99 -66.96
CA GLY A 523 4.69 -150.10 -67.59
C GLY A 523 4.37 -148.61 -67.62
N GLU A 524 4.26 -147.95 -66.46
CA GLU A 524 4.90 -146.63 -66.35
C GLU A 524 6.42 -146.81 -66.56
N PRO A 525 7.13 -145.79 -67.09
CA PRO A 525 7.84 -144.95 -66.13
C PRO A 525 7.88 -143.44 -66.46
N GLU A 526 7.64 -142.67 -65.40
CA GLU A 526 8.44 -141.55 -64.89
C GLU A 526 8.79 -140.29 -65.73
N ARG A 527 8.74 -139.18 -64.99
CA ARG A 527 9.29 -137.87 -65.35
C ARG A 527 10.78 -137.79 -64.99
N PRO A 528 11.51 -136.90 -65.67
CA PRO A 528 12.32 -135.88 -64.97
C PRO A 528 11.86 -134.47 -65.39
N GLY A 529 12.24 -133.37 -64.76
CA GLY A 529 13.13 -133.11 -63.63
C GLY A 529 13.30 -131.59 -63.48
N HIS A 530 13.78 -131.10 -62.33
CA HIS A 530 13.85 -129.66 -62.04
C HIS A 530 14.83 -128.87 -62.92
N GLY A 531 14.50 -127.59 -63.13
CA GLY A 531 15.44 -126.51 -63.46
C GLY A 531 14.85 -125.18 -63.01
N GLY A 532 15.52 -124.47 -62.11
CA GLY A 532 15.12 -123.14 -61.65
C GLY A 532 16.30 -122.18 -61.72
N GLU A 533 16.03 -120.90 -61.94
CA GLU A 533 17.02 -119.83 -61.89
C GLU A 533 16.35 -118.51 -61.46
N ALA A 534 17.14 -117.57 -60.94
CA ALA A 534 16.69 -116.36 -60.26
C ALA A 534 17.56 -115.15 -60.64
N VAL A 535 17.24 -113.94 -60.12
CA VAL A 535 18.13 -112.75 -60.07
C VAL A 535 18.36 -112.07 -61.47
N ASP A 536 18.44 -110.75 -61.69
CA ASP A 536 18.34 -109.49 -60.90
C ASP A 536 17.86 -108.31 -61.81
N PRO A 537 17.68 -107.06 -61.32
CA PRO A 537 17.36 -105.88 -62.14
C PRO A 537 18.61 -105.08 -62.57
N PRO A 538 18.45 -103.97 -63.33
CA PRO A 538 19.48 -102.93 -63.39
C PRO A 538 19.04 -101.58 -62.77
N LEU A 539 19.87 -101.13 -61.84
CA LEU A 539 19.97 -99.76 -61.33
C LEU A 539 20.76 -98.86 -62.30
N ARG A 540 20.36 -97.58 -62.41
CA ARG A 540 21.25 -96.42 -62.73
C ARG A 540 21.89 -96.45 -64.14
N ARG A 541 22.54 -95.41 -64.68
CA ARG A 541 23.03 -94.12 -64.17
C ARG A 541 23.24 -93.15 -65.35
N ARG A 542 22.86 -91.88 -65.23
CA ARG A 542 23.77 -90.72 -65.33
C ARG A 542 23.06 -89.47 -64.85
#